data_AF-A0A969EXS8-F1
#
_entry.id   AF-A0A969EXS8-F1
#
_cell.length_a   1.000
_cell.length_b   1.000
_cell.length_c   1.000
_cell.angle_alpha   90.00
_cell.angle_beta   90.00
_cell.angle_gamma   90.00
#
_symmetry.space_group_name_H-M   'P 1'
#
loop_
_entity.id
_entity.type
_entity.pdbx_description
1 polymer ?
#
loop_
_entity_poly.entity_id
_entity_poly.type
_entity_poly.pdbx_seq_one_letter_code
_entity_poly.pdbx_strand_id
1 'polypeptide(L)' 'MANICSLTEFRQNTKGFVDQMKTSRSPLVLTINGRAEMVMMGSDEFQDLLDRLKAAEDRIQALEQQQTPKQAKAKS' A
#
# COMPACT_ATOMS: atom_id res chain seq x y z
N MET A 1 11.72 -1.82 4.96
CA MET A 1 11.25 -2.14 6.33
C MET A 1 10.66 -0.85 6.88
N ALA A 2 9.42 -0.85 7.37
CA ALA A 2 8.78 0.38 7.83
C ALA A 2 9.41 0.84 9.15
N ASN A 3 9.64 2.15 9.29
CA ASN A 3 10.09 2.72 10.56
C ASN A 3 8.88 2.80 11.51
N ILE A 4 9.09 2.57 12.81
CA ILE A 4 8.02 2.64 13.81
C ILE A 4 8.38 3.74 14.81
N CYS A 5 7.46 4.67 15.08
CA CYS A 5 7.60 5.64 16.17
C CYS A 5 6.26 5.89 16.87
N SER A 6 6.28 6.42 18.09
CA SER A 6 5.06 6.83 18.76
C SER A 6 4.53 8.15 18.19
N LEU A 7 3.20 8.35 18.29
CA LEU A 7 2.59 9.62 17.93
C LEU A 7 3.16 10.79 18.76
N THR A 8 3.56 10.54 20.00
CA THR A 8 4.20 11.54 20.86
C THR A 8 5.57 11.97 20.32
N GLU A 9 6.44 11.02 19.97
CA GLU A 9 7.76 11.32 19.37
C GLU A 9 7.60 12.03 18.02
N PHE A 10 6.64 11.59 17.20
CA PHE A 10 6.36 12.24 15.92
C PHE A 10 5.94 13.70 16.08
N ARG A 11 5.11 14.02 17.08
CA ARG A 11 4.68 15.39 17.37
C ARG A 11 5.83 16.28 17.86
N GLN A 12 6.83 15.71 18.52
CA GLN A 12 8.00 16.46 19.00
C GLN A 12 8.96 16.85 17.86
N ASN A 13 9.04 16.06 16.78
CA ASN A 13 9.90 16.34 15.63
C ASN A 13 9.25 15.99 14.29
N THR A 14 8.09 16.57 14.01
CA THR A 14 7.31 16.24 12.80
C THR A 14 8.10 16.45 11.52
N LYS A 15 8.82 17.58 11.40
CA LYS A 15 9.61 17.90 10.20
C LYS A 15 10.70 16.86 9.95
N GLY A 16 11.46 16.46 10.97
CA GLY A 16 12.52 15.48 10.81
C GLY A 16 12.00 14.11 10.33
N PHE A 17 10.90 13.64 10.91
CA PHE A 17 10.27 12.39 10.48
C PHE A 17 9.73 12.47 9.04
N VAL A 18 9.10 13.58 8.66
CA VAL A 18 8.61 13.78 7.28
C VAL A 18 9.77 13.83 6.29
N ASP A 19 10.84 14.56 6.59
CA ASP A 19 12.02 14.67 5.71
C ASP A 19 12.72 13.30 5.57
N GLN A 20 12.84 12.53 6.66
CA GLN A 20 13.37 11.16 6.62
C GLN A 20 12.49 10.21 5.80
N MET A 21 11.16 10.25 5.99
CA MET A 21 10.21 9.42 5.25
C MET A 21 10.27 9.72 3.74
N LYS A 22 10.29 11.00 3.35
CA LYS A 22 10.43 11.42 1.94
C LYS A 22 11.76 10.97 1.34
N THR A 23 12.87 11.14 2.08
CA THR A 23 14.21 10.76 1.60
C THR A 23 14.34 9.25 1.43
N SER A 24 13.81 8.48 2.38
CA SER A 24 13.84 7.01 2.34
C SER A 24 12.78 6.39 1.44
N ARG A 25 11.80 7.17 0.96
CA ARG A 25 10.60 6.72 0.24
C ARG A 25 9.94 5.50 0.89
N SER A 26 10.01 5.42 2.21
CA SER A 26 9.56 4.27 3.00
C SER A 26 8.47 4.70 3.98
N PRO A 27 7.43 3.88 4.21
CA PRO A 27 6.37 4.23 5.14
C PRO A 27 6.86 4.31 6.59
N LEU A 28 6.19 5.17 7.35
CA LEU A 28 6.34 5.33 8.80
C LEU A 28 5.08 4.82 9.49
N VAL A 29 5.22 3.92 10.44
CA VAL A 29 4.12 3.43 11.29
C VAL A 29 4.10 4.25 12.58
N LEU A 30 2.96 4.86 12.88
CA LEU A 30 2.75 5.57 14.12
C LEU A 30 2.03 4.68 15.13
N THR A 31 2.53 4.67 16.36
CA THR A 31 1.92 3.97 17.47
C THR A 31 1.20 4.91 18.45
N ILE A 32 0.06 4.46 18.98
CA ILE A 32 -0.61 5.08 20.12
C ILE A 32 -0.69 4.04 21.22
N ASN A 33 -0.20 4.36 22.42
CA ASN A 33 -0.13 3.42 23.54
C ASN A 33 0.54 2.08 23.18
N GLY A 34 1.60 2.14 22.36
CA GLY A 34 2.37 0.97 21.92
C GLY A 34 1.73 0.12 20.82
N ARG A 35 0.53 0.45 20.34
CA ARG A 35 -0.13 -0.25 19.22
C ARG A 35 0.05 0.52 17.92
N ALA A 36 0.29 -0.19 16.83
CA ALA A 36 0.34 0.38 15.49
C ALA A 36 -1.08 0.76 15.04
N GLU A 37 -1.38 2.05 14.98
CA GLU A 37 -2.72 2.56 14.67
C GLU A 37 -2.76 3.29 13.32
N MET A 38 -1.63 3.80 12.83
CA MET A 38 -1.56 4.60 11.61
C MET A 38 -0.30 4.32 10.80
N VAL A 39 -0.41 4.50 9.47
CA VAL A 39 0.72 4.50 8.54
C VAL A 39 0.74 5.84 7.82
N MET A 40 1.91 6.46 7.78
CA MET A 40 2.19 7.66 6.99
C MET A 40 3.09 7.27 5.82
N MET A 41 2.79 7.82 4.65
CA MET A 41 3.54 7.63 3.42
C MET A 41 3.46 8.94 2.61
N GLY A 42 4.44 9.18 1.73
CA GLY A 42 4.31 10.26 0.75
C GLY A 42 3.14 9.99 -0.20
N SER A 43 2.52 11.07 -0.69
CA SER A 43 1.35 10.98 -1.58
C SER A 43 1.64 10.21 -2.85
N ASP A 44 2.81 10.47 -3.44
CA ASP A 44 3.20 9.90 -4.73
C ASP A 44 3.51 8.41 -4.57
N GLU A 45 4.23 8.02 -3.51
CA GLU A 45 4.48 6.61 -3.20
C GLU A 45 3.20 5.85 -2.87
N PHE A 46 2.23 6.50 -2.21
CA PHE A 46 0.93 5.90 -1.95
C PHE A 46 0.11 5.72 -3.24
N GLN A 47 0.13 6.71 -4.13
CA GLN A 47 -0.53 6.61 -5.44
C GLN A 47 0.11 5.51 -6.30
N ASP A 48 1.44 5.45 -6.36
CA ASP A 48 2.18 4.38 -7.06
C ASP A 48 1.82 2.98 -6.52
N LEU A 49 1.63 2.86 -5.20
CA LEU A 49 1.19 1.61 -4.58
C LEU A 49 -0.22 1.22 -5.04
N LEU A 50 -1.16 2.17 -5.04
CA LEU A 50 -2.54 1.94 -5.50
C LEU A 50 -2.59 1.56 -6.98
N ASP A 51 -1.81 2.24 -7.82
CA ASP A 51 -1.77 1.97 -9.26
C ASP A 51 -1.21 0.57 -9.55
N ARG A 52 -0.17 0.16 -8.82
CA ARG A 52 0.40 -1.20 -8.92
C ARG A 52 -0.57 -2.27 -8.42
N LEU A 53 -1.30 -2.00 -7.35
CA LEU A 53 -2.32 -2.90 -6.82
C LEU A 53 -3.44 -3.09 -7.85
N LYS A 54 -3.97 -1.98 -8.38
CA LYS A 54 -4.99 -2.01 -9.42
C LYS A 54 -4.53 -2.80 -10.65
N ALA A 55 -3.32 -2.55 -11.13
CA ALA A 55 -2.79 -3.27 -12.30
C ALA A 55 -2.64 -4.77 -12.02
N ALA A 56 -2.35 -5.19 -10.78
CA ALA A 56 -2.30 -6.59 -10.40
C ALA A 56 -3.70 -7.22 -10.37
N GLU A 57 -4.68 -6.52 -9.79
CA GLU A 57 -6.09 -6.96 -9.74
C GLU A 57 -6.67 -7.12 -11.16
N ASP A 58 -6.46 -6.13 -12.04
CA ASP A 58 -6.92 -6.17 -13.43
C ASP A 58 -6.32 -7.38 -14.18
N ARG A 59 -5.06 -7.73 -13.92
CA ARG A 59 -4.41 -8.92 -14.50
C ARG A 59 -4.98 -10.22 -13.97
N ILE A 60 -5.24 -10.31 -12.67
CA ILE A 60 -5.86 -11.49 -12.05
C ILE A 60 -7.24 -11.73 -12.66
N GLN A 61 -8.06 -10.68 -12.76
CA GLN A 61 -9.39 -10.77 -13.36
C GLN A 61 -9.34 -11.22 -14.82
N ALA A 62 -8.40 -10.68 -15.61
CA ALA A 62 -8.22 -11.10 -17.00
C ALA A 62 -7.83 -12.58 -17.14
N LEU A 63 -7.05 -13.12 -16.19
CA LEU A 63 -6.69 -14.55 -16.17
C LEU A 63 -7.89 -15.42 -15.79
N GLU A 64 -8.70 -15.02 -14.82
CA GLU A 64 -9.91 -15.74 -14.40
C GLU A 64 -10.96 -15.82 -15.53
N GLN A 65 -11.11 -14.73 -16.30
CA GLN A 65 -12.00 -14.70 -17.46
C GLN A 65 -11.54 -15.62 -18.60
N GLN A 66 -10.24 -15.85 -18.74
CA GLN A 66 -9.70 -16.81 -19.70
C GLN A 66 -9.92 -18.27 -19.26
N GLN A 67 -10.17 -18.51 -17.97
CA GLN A 67 -10.38 -19.84 -17.39
C GLN A 67 -11.86 -20.27 -17.32
N THR A 68 -12.81 -19.36 -17.50
CA THR A 68 -14.26 -19.68 -17.55
C THR A 68 -14.72 -19.89 -19.01
N PRO A 69 -15.49 -20.96 -19.32
CA PRO A 69 -15.07 -21.91 -20.36
C PRO A 69 -15.70 -21.74 -21.75
N LYS A 70 -14.88 -21.96 -22.79
CA LYS A 70 -15.26 -22.33 -24.18
C LYS A 70 -16.04 -23.66 -24.29
N GLN A 71 -16.60 -24.22 -23.22
CA GLN A 71 -17.34 -25.49 -23.23
C GLN A 71 -18.85 -25.37 -23.54
N ALA A 72 -19.37 -24.17 -23.85
CA ALA A 72 -20.77 -24.02 -24.29
C ALA A 72 -21.02 -24.45 -25.76
N LYS A 73 -20.00 -24.90 -26.51
CA LYS A 73 -20.14 -25.41 -27.88
C LYS A 73 -19.95 -26.93 -27.96
N ALA A 74 -20.69 -27.69 -27.16
CA ALA A 74 -20.90 -29.12 -27.33
C ALA A 74 -22.37 -29.48 -27.08
N LYS A 75 -23.27 -28.72 -27.71
CA LYS A 75 -24.65 -29.14 -28.00
C LYS A 75 -24.98 -28.61 -29.40
N SER A 76 -24.59 -29.37 -30.41
CA SER A 76 -25.21 -29.37 -31.74
C SER A 76 -25.07 -30.75 -32.35
#